data_AF-A0A016VWV8-F1
#
_entry.id   AF-A0A016VWV8-F1
#
_cell.length_a   1.000
_cell.length_b   1.000
_cell.length_c   1.000
_cell.angle_alpha   90.00
_cell.angle_beta   90.00
_cell.angle_gamma   90.00
#
_symmetry.space_group_name_H-M   'P 1'
#
loop_
_entity.id
_entity.type
_entity.pdbx_description
1 polymer ?
#
loop_
_entity_poly.entity_id
_entity_poly.type
_entity_poly.pdbx_seq_one_letter_code
_entity_poly.pdbx_strand_id
1 'polypeptide(L)'
;MSRPGAWARVMTNLWKYLRKDWSTKHYIGEDSAGHRYYEIQNTRQNVTRGYDPPPNNPTSQPGVEWQSWLKGTRRFPPSDDEIALNRMKEQTDAPHGLRGVAERRGCRVPRPRCVGGAARQSAELANAQLAQNETTEKRAPHVATTGSNPSQDKPAAFPRYDDMESAPGAKKSS
;
A
#
# COMPACT_ATOMS: atom_id res chain seq x y z
N MET A 1 43.94 -13.14 24.23
CA MET A 1 42.75 -14.00 24.05
C MET A 1 43.21 -15.42 23.75
N SER A 2 42.97 -16.39 24.64
CA SER A 2 43.29 -17.80 24.37
C SER A 2 42.40 -18.35 23.25
N ARG A 3 43.00 -19.08 22.30
CA ARG A 3 42.27 -19.69 21.18
C ARG A 3 41.41 -20.85 21.73
N PRO A 4 40.12 -20.94 21.38
CA PRO A 4 39.27 -22.03 21.83
C PRO A 4 39.84 -23.38 21.41
N GLY A 5 40.00 -24.31 22.36
CA GLY A 5 40.48 -25.67 22.10
C GLY A 5 39.55 -26.47 21.20
N ALA A 6 40.07 -27.52 20.55
CA ALA A 6 39.32 -28.33 19.59
C ALA A 6 38.02 -28.90 20.18
N TRP A 7 38.06 -29.36 21.43
CA TRP A 7 36.88 -29.86 22.16
C TRP A 7 35.84 -28.76 22.45
N ALA A 8 36.29 -27.52 22.69
CA ALA A 8 35.38 -26.40 22.91
C ALA A 8 34.56 -26.09 21.64
N ARG A 9 35.15 -26.22 20.44
CA ARG A 9 34.42 -26.06 19.16
C ARG A 9 33.32 -27.12 19.01
N VAL A 10 33.64 -28.38 19.34
CA VAL A 10 32.67 -29.49 19.30
C VAL A 10 31.51 -29.22 20.26
N MET A 11 31.82 -28.85 21.51
CA MET A 11 30.80 -28.56 22.51
C MET A 11 29.93 -27.35 22.14
N THR A 12 30.50 -26.30 21.52
CA THR A 12 29.69 -25.16 21.04
C THR A 12 28.72 -25.53 19.93
N ASN A 13 29.07 -26.48 19.04
CA ASN A 13 28.15 -26.96 18.02
C ASN A 13 27.07 -27.86 18.64
N LEU A 14 27.43 -28.76 19.56
CA LEU A 14 26.48 -29.64 20.23
C LEU A 14 25.45 -28.85 21.06
N TRP A 15 25.90 -27.85 21.84
CA TRP A 15 24.99 -27.00 22.62
C TRP A 15 24.13 -26.09 21.75
N LYS A 16 24.54 -25.73 20.54
CA LYS A 16 23.69 -24.99 19.59
C LYS A 16 22.46 -25.81 19.18
N TYR A 17 22.62 -27.12 19.00
CA TYR A 17 21.48 -27.99 18.72
C TYR A 17 20.64 -28.27 19.97
N LEU A 18 21.27 -28.34 21.15
CA LEU A 18 20.57 -28.59 22.41
C LEU A 18 19.75 -27.39 22.92
N ARG A 19 20.23 -26.15 22.72
CA ARG A 19 19.52 -24.95 23.20
C ARG A 19 18.28 -24.59 22.37
N LYS A 20 18.05 -25.27 21.24
CA LYS A 20 16.85 -25.05 20.42
C LYS A 20 16.71 -23.55 20.04
N ASP A 21 17.83 -22.92 19.69
CA ASP A 21 17.92 -21.50 19.29
C ASP A 21 17.40 -21.27 17.84
N TRP A 22 16.43 -22.05 17.37
CA TRP A 22 15.90 -21.91 16.01
C TRP A 22 15.15 -20.58 15.90
N SER A 23 15.35 -19.89 14.77
CA SER A 23 14.72 -18.59 14.56
C SER A 23 13.21 -18.78 14.59
N THR A 24 12.55 -18.09 15.50
CA THR A 24 11.12 -18.25 15.74
C THR A 24 10.36 -17.50 14.64
N LYS A 25 9.53 -18.20 13.87
CA LYS A 25 8.67 -17.58 12.85
C LYS A 25 7.39 -17.08 13.53
N HIS A 26 7.23 -15.76 13.61
CA HIS A 26 6.02 -15.08 14.07
C HIS A 26 5.06 -14.87 12.89
N TYR A 27 3.87 -15.45 12.95
CA TYR A 27 2.87 -15.32 11.89
C TYR A 27 2.29 -13.89 11.89
N ILE A 28 2.23 -13.28 10.70
CA ILE A 28 1.72 -11.91 10.52
C ILE A 28 0.33 -11.94 9.89
N GLY A 29 0.18 -12.70 8.79
CA GLY A 29 -1.07 -12.74 8.04
C GLY A 29 -0.98 -13.56 6.76
N GLU A 30 -2.09 -13.55 6.01
CA GLU A 30 -2.28 -14.27 4.77
C GLU A 30 -2.86 -13.33 3.70
N ASP A 31 -2.37 -13.40 2.47
CA ASP A 31 -2.96 -12.67 1.34
C ASP A 31 -4.16 -13.44 0.78
N SER A 32 -5.03 -12.77 0.04
CA SER A 32 -6.11 -13.33 -0.79
C SER A 32 -5.70 -14.50 -1.68
N ALA A 33 -4.43 -14.61 -2.06
CA ALA A 33 -3.88 -15.71 -2.85
C ALA A 33 -3.41 -16.92 -2.00
N GLY A 34 -3.50 -16.83 -0.68
CA GLY A 34 -3.13 -17.87 0.28
C GLY A 34 -1.63 -17.90 0.66
N HIS A 35 -0.89 -16.84 0.35
CA HIS A 35 0.51 -16.70 0.79
C HIS A 35 0.56 -16.39 2.28
N ARG A 36 1.31 -17.17 3.06
CA ARG A 36 1.46 -16.96 4.51
C ARG A 36 2.74 -16.22 4.81
N TYR A 37 2.63 -15.09 5.52
CA TYR A 37 3.76 -14.22 5.83
C TYR A 37 4.17 -14.36 7.29
N TYR A 38 5.49 -14.36 7.50
CA TYR A 38 6.07 -14.46 8.83
C TYR A 38 7.25 -13.52 9.02
N GLU A 39 7.41 -13.11 10.26
CA GLU A 39 8.57 -12.39 10.74
C GLU A 39 9.47 -13.36 11.52
N ILE A 40 10.73 -13.41 11.14
CA ILE A 40 11.73 -14.25 11.78
C ILE A 40 12.34 -13.46 12.94
N GLN A 41 12.04 -13.88 14.15
CA GLN A 41 12.66 -13.36 15.37
C GLN A 41 13.94 -14.14 15.68
N ASN A 42 14.90 -13.48 16.34
CA ASN A 42 16.12 -14.08 16.85
C ASN A 42 16.98 -14.78 15.75
N THR A 43 17.02 -14.22 14.53
CA THR A 43 17.96 -14.67 13.50
C THR A 43 19.22 -13.81 13.48
N ARG A 44 20.36 -14.44 13.20
CA ARG A 44 21.63 -13.73 12.92
C ARG A 44 21.78 -13.34 11.45
N GLN A 45 20.79 -13.69 10.62
CA GLN A 45 20.79 -13.39 9.20
C GLN A 45 20.19 -12.00 8.93
N ASN A 46 20.55 -11.42 7.79
CA ASN A 46 20.00 -10.14 7.34
C ASN A 46 18.54 -10.26 6.83
N VAL A 47 18.02 -11.47 6.70
CA VAL A 47 16.64 -11.74 6.27
C VAL A 47 15.78 -11.99 7.50
N THR A 48 14.98 -10.99 7.87
CA THR A 48 14.07 -11.05 9.02
C THR A 48 12.62 -11.30 8.60
N ARG A 49 12.32 -11.29 7.30
CA ARG A 49 10.95 -11.39 6.77
C ARG A 49 10.91 -12.44 5.68
N GLY A 50 9.85 -13.25 5.67
CA GLY A 50 9.68 -14.33 4.71
C GLY A 50 8.21 -14.64 4.43
N TYR A 51 8.00 -15.44 3.39
CA TYR A 51 6.69 -15.97 3.05
C TYR A 51 6.82 -17.44 2.67
N ASP A 52 5.76 -18.20 2.93
CA ASP A 52 5.62 -19.56 2.47
C ASP A 52 4.52 -19.57 1.38
N PRO A 53 4.81 -20.08 0.17
CA PRO A 53 3.82 -20.10 -0.91
C PRO A 53 2.67 -21.06 -0.56
N PRO A 54 1.46 -20.81 -1.11
CA PRO A 54 0.33 -21.71 -0.93
C PRO A 54 0.65 -23.08 -1.55
N PRO A 55 0.18 -24.19 -0.96
CA PRO A 55 0.48 -25.55 -1.45
C PRO A 55 -0.06 -25.80 -2.86
N ASN A 56 -1.09 -25.05 -3.27
CA ASN A 56 -1.71 -25.18 -4.58
C ASN A 56 -0.87 -24.58 -5.71
N ASN A 57 -0.04 -23.56 -5.43
CA ASN A 57 0.74 -22.84 -6.43
C ASN A 57 2.13 -22.44 -5.88
N PRO A 58 3.12 -23.35 -5.90
CA PRO A 58 4.43 -23.12 -5.28
C PRO A 58 5.27 -22.01 -5.94
N THR A 59 4.99 -21.68 -7.21
CA THR A 59 5.72 -20.63 -7.97
C THR A 59 5.01 -19.28 -7.92
N SER A 60 3.91 -19.16 -7.17
CA SER A 60 3.12 -17.93 -7.10
C SER A 60 3.89 -16.82 -6.39
N GLN A 61 4.04 -15.67 -7.06
CA GLN A 61 4.69 -14.51 -6.48
C GLN A 61 3.74 -13.76 -5.54
N PRO A 62 4.25 -13.17 -4.44
CA PRO A 62 3.44 -12.35 -3.55
C PRO A 62 3.02 -11.05 -4.23
N GLY A 63 1.90 -10.46 -3.81
CA GLY A 63 1.43 -9.16 -4.30
C GLY A 63 2.43 -8.01 -4.05
N VAL A 64 2.29 -6.91 -4.78
CA VAL A 64 3.24 -5.76 -4.74
C VAL A 64 3.38 -5.14 -3.34
N GLU A 65 2.28 -5.11 -2.58
CA GLU A 65 2.23 -4.60 -1.21
C GLU A 65 3.10 -5.45 -0.28
N TRP A 66 2.91 -6.76 -0.35
CA TRP A 66 3.64 -7.74 0.43
C TRP A 66 5.12 -7.83 0.01
N GLN A 67 5.43 -7.65 -1.28
CA GLN A 67 6.82 -7.53 -1.75
C GLN A 67 7.54 -6.34 -1.12
N SER A 68 6.88 -5.20 -1.00
CA SER A 68 7.46 -3.99 -0.37
C SER A 68 7.74 -4.23 1.13
N TRP A 69 6.84 -4.90 1.82
CA TRP A 69 7.06 -5.29 3.21
C TRP A 69 8.19 -6.32 3.34
N LEU A 70 8.23 -7.36 2.51
CA LEU A 70 9.31 -8.36 2.51
C LEU A 70 10.69 -7.74 2.24
N LYS A 71 10.76 -6.75 1.34
CA LYS A 71 11.99 -6.02 1.01
C LYS A 71 12.47 -5.07 2.11
N GLY A 72 11.66 -4.79 3.12
CA GLY A 72 12.03 -3.85 4.17
C GLY A 72 11.73 -2.39 3.87
N THR A 73 11.19 -2.06 2.69
CA THR A 73 10.88 -0.66 2.33
C THR A 73 9.71 -0.12 3.16
N ARG A 74 8.78 -1.01 3.56
CA ARG A 74 7.67 -0.70 4.47
C ARG A 74 7.92 -1.28 5.86
N ARG A 75 7.68 -0.50 6.94
CA ARG A 75 7.82 -0.99 8.33
C ARG A 75 6.65 -1.86 8.78
N PHE A 76 5.43 -1.43 8.51
CA PHE A 76 4.21 -2.12 8.91
C PHE A 76 3.74 -3.07 7.80
N PRO A 77 3.17 -4.23 8.15
CA PRO A 77 2.53 -5.09 7.17
C PRO A 77 1.36 -4.33 6.49
N PRO A 78 1.05 -4.64 5.22
CA PRO A 78 -0.09 -4.05 4.56
C PRO A 78 -1.39 -4.46 5.26
N SER A 79 -2.31 -3.51 5.41
CA SER A 79 -3.64 -3.79 5.97
C SER A 79 -4.59 -4.25 4.87
N ASP A 80 -5.58 -5.07 5.23
CA ASP A 80 -6.58 -5.59 4.29
C ASP A 80 -7.37 -4.45 3.61
N ASP A 81 -7.66 -3.38 4.35
CA ASP A 81 -8.36 -2.20 3.84
C ASP A 81 -7.55 -1.46 2.76
N GLU A 82 -6.25 -1.28 2.97
CA GLU A 82 -5.37 -0.64 1.98
C GLU A 82 -5.25 -1.49 0.72
N ILE A 83 -5.17 -2.82 0.86
CA ILE A 83 -5.13 -3.74 -0.28
C ILE A 83 -6.43 -3.63 -1.09
N ALA A 84 -7.59 -3.54 -0.42
CA ALA A 84 -8.88 -3.36 -1.08
C ALA A 84 -8.95 -2.03 -1.86
N LEU A 85 -8.49 -0.93 -1.25
CA LEU A 85 -8.44 0.38 -1.90
C LEU A 85 -7.51 0.40 -3.11
N ASN A 86 -6.35 -0.24 -3.02
CA ASN A 86 -5.40 -0.30 -4.14
C ASN A 86 -5.96 -1.13 -5.30
N ARG A 87 -6.69 -2.21 -5.03
CA ARG A 87 -7.40 -2.96 -6.09
C ARG A 87 -8.49 -2.15 -6.76
N MET A 88 -9.27 -1.39 -5.97
CA MET A 88 -10.28 -0.49 -6.54
C MET A 88 -9.62 0.57 -7.42
N LYS A 89 -8.49 1.10 -6.97
CA LYS A 89 -7.70 2.08 -7.73
C LYS A 89 -7.11 1.49 -9.01
N GLU A 90 -6.56 0.28 -8.98
CA GLU A 90 -6.08 -0.42 -10.17
C GLU A 90 -7.21 -0.66 -11.18
N GLN A 91 -8.45 -0.88 -10.73
CA GLN A 91 -9.61 -1.03 -11.62
C GLN A 91 -10.03 0.29 -12.27
N THR A 92 -9.89 1.43 -11.57
CA THR A 92 -10.20 2.75 -12.13
C THR A 92 -9.07 3.30 -13.00
N ASP A 93 -7.82 3.00 -12.66
CA ASP A 93 -6.61 3.41 -13.38
C ASP A 93 -6.25 2.43 -14.49
N ALA A 94 -6.91 1.26 -14.55
CA ALA A 94 -6.85 0.37 -15.69
C ALA A 94 -7.14 1.23 -16.92
N PRO A 95 -6.19 1.33 -17.87
CA PRO A 95 -6.33 2.24 -18.97
C PRO A 95 -7.62 1.86 -19.68
N HIS A 96 -8.60 2.76 -19.59
CA HIS A 96 -9.65 2.86 -20.57
C HIS A 96 -8.94 2.91 -21.92
N GLY A 97 -8.80 1.74 -22.53
CA GLY A 97 -8.19 1.57 -23.81
C GLY A 97 -8.91 2.50 -24.77
N LEU A 98 -8.10 3.26 -25.51
CA LEU A 98 -8.44 3.99 -26.72
C LEU A 98 -9.02 5.40 -26.54
N ARG A 99 -8.17 6.37 -26.21
CA ARG A 99 -8.32 7.72 -26.78
C ARG A 99 -6.98 8.39 -27.10
N GLY A 100 -6.56 8.20 -28.34
CA GLY A 100 -5.89 9.20 -29.18
C GLY A 100 -4.52 9.71 -28.73
N VAL A 101 -3.46 8.93 -28.99
CA VAL A 101 -2.12 9.49 -29.19
C VAL A 101 -1.51 8.93 -30.48
N ALA A 102 -2.27 9.00 -31.57
CA ALA A 102 -1.67 9.09 -32.88
C ALA A 102 -1.57 10.58 -33.23
N GLU A 103 -0.43 10.96 -33.82
CA GLU A 103 -0.29 12.12 -34.71
C GLU A 103 0.23 13.44 -34.12
N ARG A 104 1.56 13.48 -33.92
CA ARG A 104 2.40 14.63 -34.36
C ARG A 104 3.75 14.15 -34.89
N ARG A 105 3.74 13.45 -36.01
CA ARG A 105 4.86 13.52 -36.96
C ARG A 105 4.30 14.05 -38.26
N GLY A 106 4.75 15.24 -38.65
CA GLY A 106 4.28 15.92 -39.84
C GLY A 106 4.58 15.08 -41.09
N CYS A 107 3.52 14.58 -41.72
CA CYS A 107 3.53 14.20 -43.11
C CYS A 107 2.44 14.99 -43.84
N ARG A 108 2.85 15.53 -44.98
CA ARG A 108 2.19 16.54 -45.80
C ARG A 108 1.28 15.83 -46.82
N VAL A 109 -0.06 15.90 -46.63
CA VAL A 109 -1.16 15.94 -47.65
C VAL A 109 -1.35 14.69 -48.56
N PRO A 110 -2.51 14.40 -49.23
CA PRO A 110 -3.93 14.80 -49.09
C PRO A 110 -4.91 13.62 -48.84
N ARG A 111 -6.15 13.98 -48.43
CA ARG A 111 -7.40 13.18 -48.49
C ARG A 111 -7.76 12.79 -49.96
N PRO A 112 -8.62 11.78 -50.26
CA PRO A 112 -9.95 11.60 -49.63
C PRO A 112 -10.55 10.17 -49.55
N ARG A 113 -11.74 10.13 -48.93
CA ARG A 113 -12.81 9.10 -48.94
C ARG A 113 -12.56 7.83 -48.12
N CYS A 114 -13.39 7.62 -47.09
CA CYS A 114 -14.43 6.58 -47.06
C CYS A 114 -15.18 6.48 -45.70
N VAL A 115 -16.52 6.48 -45.82
CA VAL A 115 -17.59 5.92 -44.96
C VAL A 115 -17.77 6.40 -43.50
N GLY A 116 -18.78 7.25 -43.29
CA GLY A 116 -19.32 7.64 -42.00
C GLY A 116 -20.21 6.57 -41.35
N GLY A 117 -19.59 5.58 -40.70
CA GLY A 117 -20.29 4.60 -39.84
C GLY A 117 -19.87 4.65 -38.36
N ALA A 118 -18.58 4.87 -38.07
CA ALA A 118 -18.04 4.71 -36.72
C ALA A 118 -18.22 5.93 -35.78
N ALA A 119 -18.47 7.12 -36.33
CA ALA A 119 -18.61 8.35 -35.54
C ALA A 119 -19.98 8.49 -34.85
N ARG A 120 -21.00 7.74 -35.29
CA ARG A 120 -22.33 7.76 -34.65
C ARG A 120 -22.37 6.89 -33.39
N GLN A 121 -21.79 5.69 -33.43
CA GLN A 121 -21.75 4.80 -32.27
C GLN A 121 -20.97 5.39 -31.08
N SER A 122 -19.89 6.12 -31.35
CA SER A 122 -19.07 6.74 -30.30
C SER A 122 -19.75 7.97 -29.67
N ALA A 123 -20.56 8.71 -30.41
CA ALA A 123 -21.39 9.79 -29.86
C ALA A 123 -22.60 9.24 -29.07
N GLU A 124 -23.17 8.12 -29.51
CA GLU A 124 -24.30 7.47 -28.85
C GLU A 124 -23.92 6.87 -27.48
N LEU A 125 -22.75 6.24 -27.38
CA LEU A 125 -22.23 5.74 -26.10
C LEU A 125 -21.89 6.86 -25.11
N ALA A 126 -21.41 8.01 -25.60
CA ALA A 126 -21.13 9.17 -24.75
C ALA A 126 -22.42 9.79 -24.19
N ASN A 127 -23.47 9.90 -25.02
CA ASN A 127 -24.77 10.38 -24.58
C ASN A 127 -25.45 9.39 -23.60
N ALA A 128 -25.27 8.08 -23.80
CA ALA A 128 -25.78 7.06 -22.89
C ALA A 128 -25.11 7.10 -21.50
N GLN A 129 -23.80 7.37 -21.45
CA GLN A 129 -23.08 7.56 -20.18
C GLN A 129 -23.55 8.81 -19.44
N LEU A 130 -23.78 9.92 -20.15
CA LEU A 130 -24.29 11.15 -19.53
C LEU A 130 -25.68 10.93 -18.91
N ALA A 131 -26.58 10.22 -19.63
CA ALA A 131 -27.90 9.89 -19.13
C ALA A 131 -27.85 8.97 -17.89
N GLN A 132 -26.93 8.00 -17.84
CA GLN A 132 -26.74 7.17 -16.64
C GLN A 132 -26.24 7.98 -15.45
N ASN A 133 -25.32 8.93 -15.66
CA ASN A 133 -24.84 9.82 -14.61
C ASN A 133 -25.98 10.70 -14.08
N GLU A 134 -26.80 11.30 -14.94
CA GLU A 134 -27.97 12.10 -14.54
C GLU A 134 -29.00 11.27 -13.74
N THR A 135 -29.23 10.01 -14.12
CA THR A 135 -30.13 9.12 -13.35
C THR A 135 -29.54 8.74 -12.00
N THR A 136 -28.23 8.61 -11.90
CA THR A 136 -27.52 8.27 -10.65
C THR A 136 -27.53 9.46 -9.69
N GLU A 137 -27.31 10.68 -10.20
CA GLU A 137 -27.39 11.93 -9.43
C GLU A 137 -28.80 12.17 -8.88
N LYS A 138 -29.85 11.86 -9.64
CA LYS A 138 -31.25 11.97 -9.17
C LYS A 138 -31.65 10.87 -8.18
N ARG A 139 -30.93 9.73 -8.18
CA ARG A 139 -31.22 8.58 -7.32
C ARG A 139 -30.48 8.64 -5.99
N ALA A 140 -29.43 9.44 -5.88
CA ALA A 140 -28.72 9.62 -4.63
C ALA A 140 -29.68 10.21 -3.56
N PRO A 141 -29.83 9.55 -2.40
CA PRO A 141 -30.63 10.10 -1.33
C PRO A 141 -30.02 11.44 -0.90
N HIS A 142 -30.82 12.51 -0.96
CA HIS A 142 -30.43 13.81 -0.45
C HIS A 142 -30.24 13.68 1.07
N VAL A 143 -29.00 13.51 1.52
CA VAL A 143 -28.68 13.49 2.95
C VAL A 143 -28.89 14.91 3.45
N ALA A 144 -30.05 15.15 4.05
CA ALA A 144 -30.32 16.37 4.78
C ALA A 144 -29.33 16.43 5.95
N THR A 145 -28.35 17.32 5.87
CA THR A 145 -27.52 17.69 7.02
C THR A 145 -28.39 18.47 7.99
N THR A 146 -29.16 17.76 8.84
CA THR A 146 -29.72 18.33 10.07
C THR A 146 -28.58 18.47 11.08
N GLY A 147 -27.77 19.49 10.89
CA GLY A 147 -26.71 19.89 11.79
C GLY A 147 -26.40 21.35 11.52
N SER A 148 -26.69 22.22 12.49
CA SER A 148 -26.27 23.61 12.47
C SER A 148 -24.77 23.67 12.19
N ASN A 149 -24.35 24.29 11.09
CA ASN A 149 -22.95 24.61 10.84
C ASN A 149 -22.54 25.69 11.86
N PRO A 150 -21.68 25.42 12.86
CA PRO A 150 -21.03 26.53 13.54
C PRO A 150 -20.04 27.15 12.54
N SER A 151 -20.10 28.48 12.37
CA SER A 151 -19.13 29.24 11.60
C SER A 151 -17.72 29.04 12.19
N GLN A 152 -16.99 28.03 11.72
CA GLN A 152 -15.56 27.85 11.98
C GLN A 152 -14.75 28.65 10.96
N ASP A 153 -14.88 29.99 11.03
CA ASP A 153 -14.00 30.94 10.33
C ASP A 153 -12.92 31.49 11.27
N LYS A 154 -12.61 30.74 12.34
CA LYS A 154 -11.50 31.05 13.25
C LYS A 154 -10.58 29.83 13.31
N PRO A 155 -9.30 29.96 12.92
CA PRO A 155 -8.34 28.88 13.12
C PRO A 155 -8.29 28.54 14.62
N ALA A 156 -8.31 27.25 14.94
CA ALA A 156 -8.23 26.78 16.30
C ALA A 156 -6.98 27.34 16.98
N ALA A 157 -7.13 27.92 18.18
CA ALA A 157 -6.00 28.39 18.95
C ALA A 157 -5.10 27.20 19.30
N PHE A 158 -3.85 27.22 18.83
CA PHE A 158 -2.88 26.18 19.15
C PHE A 158 -2.67 26.11 20.67
N PRO A 159 -2.55 24.91 21.26
CA PRO A 159 -2.19 24.76 22.66
C PRO A 159 -0.85 25.44 22.91
N ARG A 160 -0.84 26.44 23.78
CA ARG A 160 0.38 27.09 24.21
C ARG A 160 0.99 26.25 25.33
N TYR A 161 2.15 25.66 25.07
CA TYR A 161 2.93 25.01 26.11
C TYR A 161 3.75 26.07 26.82
N ASP A 162 3.73 26.09 28.16
CA ASP A 162 4.69 26.86 28.93
C ASP A 162 6.06 26.20 28.72
N ASP A 163 6.94 26.96 28.09
CA ASP A 163 8.30 26.60 27.74
C ASP A 163 9.01 26.03 28.97
N MET A 164 9.32 24.73 28.96
CA MET A 164 10.16 24.09 29.97
C MET A 164 11.64 24.48 29.80
N GLU A 165 11.92 25.76 29.54
CA GLU A 165 13.26 26.32 29.75
C GLU A 165 13.42 26.66 31.23
N SER A 166 13.53 25.62 32.06
CA SER A 166 14.23 25.78 33.33
C SER A 166 15.72 25.86 33.02
N ALA A 167 16.22 27.08 32.78
CA ALA A 167 17.64 27.35 32.87
C ALA A 167 18.11 26.88 34.26
N PRO A 168 19.13 26.01 34.36
CA PRO A 168 19.56 25.47 35.64
C PRO A 168 20.16 26.61 36.48
N GLY A 169 19.36 27.15 37.41
CA GLY A 169 19.81 28.20 38.34
C GLY A 169 18.78 29.27 38.74
N ALA A 170 17.60 29.34 38.11
CA ALA A 170 16.61 30.38 38.46
C ALA A 170 15.87 30.05 39.76
N LYS A 171 16.16 30.79 40.85
CA LYS A 171 15.39 30.74 42.10
C LYS A 171 14.08 31.48 41.91
N LYS A 172 12.95 30.76 42.07
CA LYS A 172 11.61 31.37 42.10
C LYS A 172 11.42 32.00 43.49
N SER A 173 11.34 33.33 43.57
CA SER A 173 10.87 34.03 44.77
C SER A 173 9.35 33.87 44.86
N SER A 174 8.88 33.47 46.04
CA SER A 174 7.46 33.34 46.38
C SER A 174 6.74 34.69 46.42
#